data_AF-A0A2N1QKW3-F1
#
_entry.id   AF-A0A2N1QKW3-F1
#
_cell.length_a   1.000
_cell.length_b   1.000
_cell.length_c   1.000
_cell.angle_alpha   90.00
_cell.angle_beta   90.00
_cell.angle_gamma   90.00
#
_symmetry.space_group_name_H-M   'P 1'
#
loop_
_entity.id
_entity.type
_entity.pdbx_description
1 polymer ?
#
loop_
_entity_poly.entity_id
_entity_poly.type
_entity_poly.pdbx_seq_one_letter_code
_entity_poly.pdbx_strand_id
1 'polypeptide(L)'
;GGVNRGFYCNPEVDKLIDEAIATGDPAQRGEIMKKAWQLAADDVSYIPLYFEVDLYAHGKKITYTPRKDKYVFAWDVSFND
;
A
#
# COMPACT_ATOMS: atom_id res chain seq x y z
N GLY A 1 -0.81 -14.26 12.50
CA GLY A 1 -0.77 -14.64 11.07
C GLY A 1 -2.19 -14.92 10.60
N GLY A 2 -2.53 -14.60 9.36
CA GLY A 2 -3.89 -14.83 8.82
C GLY A 2 -4.18 -14.11 7.50
N VAL A 3 -3.33 -13.15 7.11
CA VAL A 3 -3.48 -12.39 5.85
C VAL A 3 -2.66 -12.96 4.68
N ASN A 4 -1.71 -13.86 4.94
CA ASN A 4 -0.92 -14.57 3.93
C ASN A 4 -1.69 -15.79 3.41
N ARG A 5 -2.54 -15.58 2.40
CA ARG A 5 -3.40 -16.63 1.83
C ARG A 5 -2.64 -17.63 0.95
N GLY A 6 -1.45 -17.26 0.47
CA GLY A 6 -0.59 -18.12 -0.34
C GLY A 6 0.34 -19.01 0.47
N PHE A 7 0.37 -18.85 1.80
CA PHE A 7 1.31 -19.55 2.71
C PHE A 7 2.78 -19.40 2.33
N TYR A 8 3.13 -18.34 1.57
CA TYR A 8 4.50 -18.06 1.16
C TYR A 8 5.37 -17.77 2.40
N CYS A 9 6.56 -18.38 2.46
CA CYS A 9 7.48 -18.25 3.59
C CYS A 9 8.91 -18.25 3.06
N ASN A 10 9.59 -17.10 3.18
CA ASN A 10 10.98 -16.92 2.75
C ASN A 10 11.71 -16.04 3.78
N PRO A 11 12.66 -16.61 4.57
CA PRO A 11 13.38 -15.87 5.61
C PRO A 11 14.18 -14.66 5.10
N GLU A 12 14.60 -14.65 3.83
CA GLU A 12 15.32 -13.51 3.26
C GLU A 12 14.37 -12.34 2.96
N VAL A 13 13.14 -12.64 2.53
CA VAL A 13 12.09 -11.62 2.40
C VAL A 13 11.77 -11.02 3.75
N ASP A 14 11.62 -11.85 4.79
CA ASP A 14 11.35 -11.39 6.16
C ASP A 14 12.47 -10.46 6.66
N LYS A 15 13.74 -10.84 6.45
CA LYS A 15 14.90 -10.02 6.82
C LYS A 15 14.91 -8.65 6.13
N LEU A 16 14.57 -8.59 4.84
CA LEU A 16 14.49 -7.33 4.09
C LEU A 16 13.35 -6.44 4.62
N ILE A 17 12.22 -7.04 5.00
CA ILE A 17 11.10 -6.32 5.61
C ILE A 17 11.51 -5.74 6.97
N ASP A 18 12.18 -6.53 7.82
CA ASP A 18 12.69 -6.07 9.12
C ASP A 18 13.69 -4.92 8.97
N GLU A 19 14.61 -5.00 8.00
CA GLU A 19 15.56 -3.94 7.68
C GLU A 19 14.84 -2.67 7.20
N ALA A 20 13.83 -2.81 6.33
CA ALA A 20 13.03 -1.69 5.86
C ALA A 20 12.28 -1.00 7.02
N ILE A 21 11.73 -1.77 7.97
CA ILE A 21 11.06 -1.23 9.17
C ILE A 21 12.04 -0.45 10.05
N ALA A 22 13.26 -0.94 10.21
CA ALA A 22 14.31 -0.27 11.00
C ALA A 22 14.90 0.97 10.30
N THR A 23 14.65 1.15 9.00
CA THR A 23 15.23 2.24 8.20
C THR A 23 14.39 3.51 8.26
N GLY A 24 14.94 4.57 8.87
CA GLY A 24 14.29 5.87 8.99
C GLY A 24 14.18 6.65 7.68
N ASP A 25 15.25 6.66 6.87
CA ASP A 25 15.28 7.39 5.60
C ASP A 25 14.30 6.77 4.57
N PRO A 26 13.35 7.56 4.02
CA PRO A 26 12.35 7.02 3.10
C PRO A 26 12.91 6.50 1.79
N ALA A 27 13.97 7.11 1.25
CA ALA A 27 14.53 6.69 -0.03
C ALA A 27 15.26 5.35 0.12
N GLN A 28 16.09 5.22 1.15
CA GLN A 28 16.78 3.98 1.49
C GLN A 28 15.77 2.86 1.80
N ARG A 29 14.75 3.15 2.62
CA ARG A 29 13.67 2.18 2.91
C ARG A 29 12.97 1.73 1.62
N GLY A 30 12.75 2.65 0.69
CA GLY A 30 12.18 2.36 -0.62
C GLY A 30 13.02 1.38 -1.44
N GLU A 31 14.34 1.55 -1.47
CA GLU A 31 15.25 0.64 -2.18
C GLU A 31 15.30 -0.77 -1.56
N ILE A 32 15.27 -0.87 -0.23
CA ILE A 32 15.19 -2.16 0.47
C ILE A 32 13.87 -2.87 0.13
N MET A 33 12.74 -2.14 0.21
CA MET A 33 11.43 -2.73 -0.07
C MET A 33 11.28 -3.17 -1.53
N LYS A 34 11.90 -2.47 -2.49
CA LYS A 34 11.96 -2.92 -3.89
C LYS A 34 12.63 -4.29 -4.02
N LYS A 35 13.71 -4.56 -3.28
CA LYS A 35 14.38 -5.87 -3.28
C LYS A 35 13.50 -6.97 -2.71
N ALA A 36 12.79 -6.69 -1.61
CA ALA A 36 11.85 -7.63 -1.01
C ALA A 36 10.74 -8.02 -2.00
N TRP A 37 10.15 -7.04 -2.68
CA TRP A 37 9.13 -7.28 -3.71
C TRP A 37 9.66 -8.03 -4.93
N GLN A 38 10.89 -7.71 -5.38
CA GLN A 38 11.50 -8.43 -6.50
C GLN A 38 11.66 -9.92 -6.18
N LEU A 39 12.21 -10.24 -5.00
CA LEU A 39 12.40 -11.63 -4.57
C LEU A 39 11.05 -12.37 -4.44
N ALA A 40 10.06 -11.71 -3.85
CA ALA A 40 8.71 -12.27 -3.73
C ALA A 40 8.04 -12.51 -5.10
N ALA A 41 8.32 -11.66 -6.09
CA ALA A 41 7.82 -11.81 -7.46
C ALA A 41 8.54 -12.93 -8.21
N ASP A 42 9.86 -13.05 -8.06
CA ASP A 42 10.69 -14.11 -8.67
C ASP A 42 10.29 -15.50 -8.15
N ASP A 43 9.91 -15.58 -6.87
CA ASP A 43 9.37 -16.80 -6.24
C ASP A 43 7.90 -17.08 -6.63
N VAL A 44 7.25 -16.20 -7.39
CA VAL A 44 5.83 -16.28 -7.78
C VAL A 44 4.92 -16.41 -6.54
N SER A 45 5.25 -15.67 -5.47
CA SER A 45 4.48 -15.70 -4.22
C SER A 45 3.05 -15.14 -4.35
N TYR A 46 2.81 -14.35 -5.39
CA TYR A 46 1.49 -13.85 -5.79
C TYR A 46 1.44 -13.63 -7.31
N ILE A 47 0.22 -13.66 -7.87
CA ILE A 47 -0.04 -13.30 -9.28
C ILE A 47 -0.93 -12.05 -9.27
N PRO A 48 -0.40 -10.85 -9.59
CA PRO A 48 -1.21 -9.64 -9.61
C PRO A 48 -2.17 -9.68 -10.81
N LEU A 49 -3.47 -9.65 -10.54
CA LEU A 49 -4.52 -9.67 -11.58
C LEU A 49 -5.11 -8.27 -11.84
N TYR A 50 -5.13 -7.42 -10.82
CA TYR A 50 -5.82 -6.13 -10.86
C TYR A 50 -5.22 -5.15 -9.87
N PHE A 51 -5.10 -3.88 -10.29
CA PHE A 51 -4.78 -2.75 -9.42
C PHE A 51 -5.96 -1.79 -9.43
N GLU A 52 -6.52 -1.54 -8.24
CA GLU A 52 -7.71 -0.72 -8.11
C GLU A 52 -7.41 0.77 -8.32
N VAL A 53 -8.23 1.41 -9.15
CA VAL A 53 -8.30 2.87 -9.27
C VAL A 53 -9.51 3.34 -8.51
N ASP A 54 -9.30 4.01 -7.38
CA ASP A 54 -10.39 4.50 -6.54
C ASP A 54 -11.02 5.74 -7.18
N LEU A 55 -12.30 5.65 -7.51
CA LEU A 55 -13.10 6.72 -8.09
C LEU A 55 -14.10 7.24 -7.07
N TYR A 56 -14.07 8.54 -6.82
CA TYR A 56 -14.98 9.21 -5.90
C TYR A 56 -15.79 10.27 -6.64
N ALA A 57 -17.11 10.22 -6.47
CA ALA A 57 -18.03 11.22 -7.00
C ALA A 57 -18.70 11.95 -5.84
N HIS A 58 -18.87 13.26 -5.97
CA HIS A 58 -19.60 14.07 -5.00
C HIS A 58 -20.48 15.09 -5.73
N GLY A 59 -21.47 15.64 -5.02
CA GLY A 59 -22.34 16.67 -5.55
C GLY A 59 -21.58 17.96 -5.86
N LYS A 60 -22.15 18.81 -6.74
CA LYS A 60 -21.55 20.10 -7.14
C LYS A 60 -21.33 21.08 -5.97
N LYS A 61 -22.12 20.92 -4.91
CA LYS A 61 -22.08 21.69 -3.66
C LYS A 61 -21.16 21.11 -2.59
N ILE A 62 -20.37 20.09 -2.95
CA ILE A 62 -19.45 19.43 -2.04
C ILE A 62 -18.03 19.65 -2.58
N THR A 63 -17.10 19.91 -1.67
CA THR A 63 -15.67 19.87 -1.93
C THR A 63 -15.07 18.74 -1.10
N TYR A 64 -14.41 17.79 -1.77
CA TYR A 64 -13.76 16.64 -1.13
C TYR A 64 -12.54 16.20 -1.94
N THR A 65 -11.42 15.95 -1.27
CA THR A 65 -10.22 15.35 -1.90
C THR A 65 -10.00 13.95 -1.32
N PRO A 66 -10.04 12.89 -2.14
CA PRO A 66 -9.84 11.53 -1.67
C PRO A 66 -8.46 11.31 -1.04
N ARG A 67 -8.43 10.43 -0.04
CA ARG A 67 -7.21 10.03 0.67
C ARG A 67 -6.63 8.76 0.07
N LYS A 68 -5.31 8.60 0.15
CA LYS A 68 -4.62 7.35 -0.25
C LYS A 68 -4.97 6.15 0.63
N ASP A 69 -5.38 6.40 1.88
CA ASP A 69 -5.78 5.38 2.85
C ASP A 69 -7.27 4.95 2.71
N LYS A 70 -7.97 5.51 1.72
CA LYS A 70 -9.38 5.25 1.36
C LYS A 70 -10.41 5.60 2.45
N TYR A 71 -10.01 6.19 3.58
CA TYR A 71 -10.96 6.66 4.58
C TYR A 71 -11.73 7.89 4.09
N VAL A 72 -13.01 7.96 4.41
CA VAL A 72 -13.86 9.14 4.20
C VAL A 72 -14.19 9.70 5.57
N PHE A 73 -13.54 10.80 5.94
CA PHE A 73 -13.81 11.49 7.20
C PHE A 73 -14.77 12.65 7.00
N ALA A 74 -15.70 12.81 7.94
CA ALA A 74 -16.70 13.88 7.87
C ALA A 74 -16.06 15.29 7.84
N TRP A 75 -14.92 15.47 8.51
CA TRP A 75 -14.20 16.76 8.55
C TRP A 75 -13.32 17.04 7.32
N ASP A 76 -13.11 16.05 6.44
CA ASP A 76 -12.44 16.26 5.14
C ASP A 76 -13.43 16.76 4.06
N VAL A 77 -14.72 16.87 4.40
CA VAL A 77 -15.80 17.30 3.50
C VAL A 77 -16.26 18.71 3.86
N SER A 78 -16.33 19.59 2.86
CA SER A 78 -16.93 20.93 3.00
C SER A 78 -17.98 21.21 1.93
N PHE A 79 -18.81 22.22 2.17
CA PHE A 79 -19.82 22.69 1.23
C PHE A 79 -19.36 24.01 0.61
N ASN A 80 -19.49 24.15 -0.71
CA ASN A 80 -19.34 25.41 -1.43
C ASN A 80 -20.72 26.01 -1.73
N ASP A 81 -20.81 27.34 -1.67
CA ASP A 81 -22.02 28.12 -1.96
C ASP A 81 -22.44 28.05 -3.44
#